data_AF-A0A839DXY8-F1
#
_entry.id   AF-A0A839DXY8-F1
#
_cell.length_a   1.000
_cell.length_b   1.000
_cell.length_c   1.000
_cell.angle_alpha   90.00
_cell.angle_beta   90.00
_cell.angle_gamma   90.00
#
_symmetry.space_group_name_H-M   'P 1'
#
loop_
_entity.id
_entity.type
_entity.pdbx_description
1 polymer ?
#
loop_
_entity_poly.entity_id
_entity_poly.type
_entity_poly.pdbx_seq_one_letter_code
_entity_poly.pdbx_strand_id
1 'polypeptide(L)'
;MQHYHYWADEQLAVRAHRLANESTASHCASAPERLRGLGLVPLQHPESTVRLLEHALDLGLLGVELSSHAPGRELSDPAYEPFWARAEETGAILFLHPFGCTSTSG
;
A
#
# COMPACT_ATOMS: atom_id res chain seq x y z
N MET A 1 -1.69 16.17 -2.85
CA MET A 1 -2.08 15.23 -3.93
C MET A 1 -2.20 13.86 -3.27
N GLN A 2 -3.36 13.21 -3.35
CA GLN A 2 -3.61 11.97 -2.62
C GLN A 2 -3.31 10.77 -3.52
N HIS A 3 -2.32 9.96 -3.16
CA HIS A 3 -1.90 8.81 -3.98
C HIS A 3 -2.78 7.56 -3.77
N TYR A 4 -3.74 7.61 -2.84
CA TYR A 4 -4.58 6.45 -2.45
C TYR A 4 -5.78 6.18 -3.38
N HIS A 5 -6.20 7.15 -4.19
CA HIS A 5 -7.23 7.00 -5.23
C HIS A 5 -8.50 6.23 -4.82
N TYR A 6 -9.04 6.49 -3.62
CA TYR A 6 -10.14 5.72 -3.02
C TYR A 6 -11.45 5.69 -3.81
N TRP A 7 -11.64 6.62 -4.73
CA TRP A 7 -12.80 6.67 -5.63
C TRP A 7 -12.70 5.70 -6.82
N ALA A 8 -11.53 5.10 -7.06
CA ALA A 8 -11.28 4.24 -8.21
C ALA A 8 -11.85 2.82 -8.02
N ASP A 9 -12.42 2.26 -9.09
CA ASP A 9 -12.73 0.83 -9.17
C ASP A 9 -11.48 -0.03 -9.01
N GLU A 10 -11.66 -1.32 -8.75
CA GLU A 10 -10.55 -2.24 -8.44
C GLU A 10 -9.50 -2.26 -9.56
N GLN A 11 -9.91 -2.32 -10.82
CA GLN A 11 -8.97 -2.40 -11.93
C GLN A 11 -8.14 -1.13 -12.05
N LEU A 12 -8.78 0.04 -11.93
CA LEU A 12 -8.11 1.32 -11.99
C LEU A 12 -7.18 1.51 -10.77
N ALA A 13 -7.64 1.17 -9.57
CA ALA A 13 -6.85 1.24 -8.35
C ALA A 13 -5.61 0.35 -8.46
N VAL A 14 -5.75 -0.90 -8.89
CA VAL A 14 -4.65 -1.83 -9.11
C VAL A 14 -3.65 -1.27 -10.12
N ARG A 15 -4.11 -0.78 -11.28
CA ARG A 15 -3.21 -0.19 -12.29
C ARG A 15 -2.42 1.00 -11.73
N ALA A 16 -3.10 1.92 -11.05
CA ALA A 16 -2.47 3.10 -10.47
C ALA A 16 -1.39 2.73 -9.43
N HIS A 17 -1.70 1.78 -8.54
CA HIS A 17 -0.76 1.35 -7.51
C HIS A 17 0.43 0.58 -8.09
N ARG A 18 0.24 -0.24 -9.14
CA ARG A 18 1.38 -0.90 -9.83
C ARG A 18 2.31 0.12 -10.45
N LEU A 19 1.77 1.10 -11.19
CA LEU A 19 2.56 2.18 -11.79
C LEU A 19 3.31 3.00 -10.73
N ALA A 20 2.67 3.27 -9.59
CA ALA A 20 3.33 3.94 -8.47
C ALA A 20 4.49 3.11 -7.90
N ASN A 21 4.28 1.80 -7.68
CA ASN A 21 5.32 0.91 -7.17
C ASN A 21 6.50 0.78 -8.14
N GLU A 22 6.23 0.64 -9.44
CA GLU A 22 7.24 0.61 -10.50
C GLU A 22 8.05 1.92 -10.55
N SER A 23 7.36 3.07 -10.45
CA SER A 23 8.01 4.38 -10.40
C SER A 23 8.89 4.54 -9.16
N THR A 24 8.42 4.10 -7.99
CA THR A 24 9.21 4.14 -6.75
C THR A 24 10.45 3.25 -6.86
N ALA A 25 10.28 2.02 -7.35
CA ALA A 25 11.39 1.10 -7.54
C ALA A 25 12.43 1.66 -8.52
N SER A 26 11.98 2.21 -9.65
CA SER A 26 12.84 2.87 -10.62
C SER A 26 13.61 4.05 -10.02
N HIS A 27 12.96 4.87 -9.18
CA HIS A 27 13.62 5.97 -8.50
C HIS A 27 14.67 5.47 -7.50
N CYS A 28 14.35 4.47 -6.68
CA CYS A 28 15.30 3.88 -5.74
C CYS A 28 16.51 3.25 -6.45
N ALA A 29 16.31 2.64 -7.62
CA ALA A 29 17.39 2.07 -8.43
C ALA A 29 18.42 3.11 -8.92
N SER A 30 18.10 4.41 -8.89
CA SER A 30 19.07 5.47 -9.20
C SER A 30 20.15 5.66 -8.13
N ALA A 31 19.91 5.21 -6.89
CA ALA A 31 20.87 5.28 -5.79
C ALA A 31 20.66 4.14 -4.76
N PRO A 32 20.89 2.87 -5.16
CA PRO A 32 20.54 1.70 -4.36
C PRO A 32 21.41 1.49 -3.12
N GLU A 33 22.48 2.25 -2.93
CA GLU A 33 23.25 2.27 -1.67
C GLU A 33 22.61 3.17 -0.61
N ARG A 34 21.74 4.11 -1.03
CA ARG A 34 21.18 5.18 -0.17
C ARG A 34 19.66 5.16 -0.08
N LEU A 35 18.99 4.68 -1.11
CA LEU A 35 17.53 4.70 -1.21
C LEU A 35 16.96 3.29 -1.01
N ARG A 36 15.93 3.22 -0.18
CA ARG A 36 15.04 2.06 -0.03
C ARG A 36 13.62 2.57 -0.17
N GLY A 37 12.78 1.83 -0.90
CA GLY A 37 11.42 2.24 -1.20
C GLY A 37 10.40 1.32 -0.54
N LEU A 38 9.22 1.88 -0.32
CA LEU A 38 7.99 1.16 0.01
C LEU A 38 7.00 1.35 -1.13
N GLY A 39 6.25 0.30 -1.43
CA GLY A 39 5.14 0.35 -2.37
C GLY A 39 3.86 0.85 -1.72
N LEU A 40 2.75 0.71 -2.44
CA LEU A 40 1.40 1.04 -2.03
C LEU A 40 0.47 -0.14 -2.35
N VAL A 41 -0.61 -0.25 -1.59
CA VAL A 41 -1.73 -1.18 -1.85
C VAL A 41 -3.08 -0.45 -1.78
N PRO A 42 -4.08 -0.87 -2.57
CA PRO A 42 -5.40 -0.25 -2.56
C PRO A 42 -6.25 -0.81 -1.41
N LEU A 43 -6.19 -0.20 -0.22
CA LEU A 43 -6.94 -0.67 0.96
C LEU A 43 -8.45 -0.79 0.70
N GLN A 44 -9.05 0.06 -0.13
CA GLN A 44 -10.46 -0.04 -0.49
C GLN A 44 -10.86 -1.34 -1.22
N HIS A 45 -9.88 -2.12 -1.71
CA HIS A 45 -10.05 -3.42 -2.38
C HIS A 45 -9.20 -4.51 -1.69
N PRO A 46 -9.62 -5.05 -0.53
CA PRO A 46 -8.83 -5.99 0.27
C PRO A 46 -8.30 -7.20 -0.52
N GLU A 47 -9.13 -7.78 -1.39
CA GLU A 47 -8.78 -8.93 -2.25
C GLU A 47 -7.58 -8.68 -3.17
N SER A 48 -7.30 -7.42 -3.47
CA SER A 48 -6.18 -7.02 -4.33
C SER A 48 -4.91 -6.66 -3.54
N THR A 49 -4.97 -6.50 -2.22
CA THR A 49 -3.83 -6.00 -1.42
C THR A 49 -2.67 -6.98 -1.37
N VAL A 50 -2.93 -8.28 -1.20
CA VAL A 50 -1.90 -9.35 -1.19
C VAL A 50 -1.09 -9.33 -2.49
N ARG A 51 -1.76 -9.35 -3.64
CA ARG A 51 -1.10 -9.34 -4.94
C ARG A 51 -0.24 -8.09 -5.17
N LEU A 52 -0.66 -6.94 -4.63
CA LEU A 52 0.06 -5.68 -4.78
C LEU A 52 1.24 -5.57 -3.80
N LEU A 53 1.14 -6.18 -2.62
CA LEU A 53 2.27 -6.38 -1.72
C LEU A 53 3.34 -7.24 -2.38
N GLU A 54 2.96 -8.40 -2.92
CA GLU A 54 3.88 -9.30 -3.63
C GLU A 54 4.55 -8.59 -4.80
N HIS A 55 3.79 -7.85 -5.59
CA HIS A 55 4.33 -7.04 -6.68
C HIS A 55 5.37 -6.01 -6.19
N ALA A 56 5.13 -5.35 -5.05
CA ALA A 56 6.10 -4.41 -4.48
C ALA A 56 7.41 -5.13 -4.09
N LEU A 57 7.30 -6.30 -3.46
CA LEU A 57 8.45 -7.10 -3.05
C LEU A 57 9.23 -7.63 -4.26
N ASP A 58 8.55 -8.08 -5.32
CA ASP A 58 9.16 -8.52 -6.58
C ASP A 58 9.98 -7.42 -7.27
N LEU A 59 9.61 -6.14 -7.06
CA LEU A 59 10.34 -4.97 -7.54
C LEU A 59 11.52 -4.57 -6.64
N GLY A 60 11.78 -5.30 -5.56
CA GLY A 60 12.84 -5.01 -4.59
C GLY A 60 12.50 -3.91 -3.59
N LEU A 61 11.23 -3.53 -3.47
CA LEU A 61 10.75 -2.66 -2.38
C LEU A 61 10.71 -3.47 -1.08
N LEU A 62 10.85 -2.80 0.07
CA LEU A 62 10.94 -3.48 1.37
C LEU A 62 9.58 -3.84 1.99
N GLY A 63 8.49 -3.45 1.34
CA GLY A 63 7.13 -3.56 1.86
C GLY A 63 6.27 -2.43 1.31
N VAL A 64 5.28 -1.97 2.09
CA VAL A 64 4.29 -0.99 1.64
C VAL A 64 3.95 0.06 2.69
N GLU A 65 3.63 1.26 2.22
CA GLU A 65 3.00 2.31 3.02
C GLU A 65 1.48 2.19 2.96
N LEU A 66 0.84 2.32 4.11
CA LEU A 66 -0.60 2.22 4.31
C LEU A 66 -1.13 3.50 4.95
N SER A 67 -2.33 3.91 4.55
CA SER A 67 -3.05 4.94 5.29
C SER A 67 -3.55 4.39 6.63
N SER A 68 -3.59 5.24 7.67
CA SER A 68 -4.31 4.95 8.91
C SER A 68 -5.84 4.83 8.74
N HIS A 69 -6.36 5.12 7.55
CA HIS A 69 -7.78 5.04 7.23
C HIS A 69 -7.99 4.22 5.95
N ALA A 70 -8.78 3.16 6.05
CA ALA A 70 -9.32 2.44 4.90
C ALA A 70 -10.76 2.92 4.63
N PRO A 71 -11.12 3.33 3.42
CA PRO A 71 -12.49 3.77 3.11
C PRO A 71 -13.49 2.64 3.31
N GLY A 72 -14.50 2.89 4.14
CA GLY A 72 -15.60 1.96 4.36
C GLY A 72 -15.25 0.71 5.19
N ARG A 73 -14.03 0.62 5.74
CA ARG A 73 -13.58 -0.51 6.58
C ARG A 73 -12.60 -0.04 7.65
N GLU A 74 -12.55 -0.77 8.76
CA GLU A 74 -11.47 -0.65 9.74
C GLU A 74 -10.26 -1.48 9.29
N LEU A 75 -9.04 -1.12 9.70
CA LEU A 75 -7.84 -1.92 9.40
C LEU A 75 -7.87 -3.30 10.08
N SER A 76 -8.68 -3.46 11.13
CA SER A 76 -8.95 -4.73 11.81
C SER A 76 -10.03 -5.59 11.15
N ASP A 77 -10.60 -5.15 10.03
CA ASP A 77 -11.59 -5.95 9.27
C ASP A 77 -10.97 -7.29 8.83
N PRO A 78 -11.64 -8.43 9.07
CA PRO A 78 -11.16 -9.76 8.67
C PRO A 78 -10.81 -9.89 7.18
N ALA A 79 -11.35 -9.03 6.32
CA ALA A 79 -10.99 -8.98 4.90
C ALA A 79 -9.50 -8.68 4.65
N TYR A 80 -8.78 -8.08 5.62
CA TYR A 80 -7.34 -7.84 5.51
C TYR A 80 -6.48 -8.94 6.14
N GLU A 81 -7.08 -9.95 6.77
CA GLU A 81 -6.33 -11.06 7.39
C GLU A 81 -5.34 -11.73 6.41
N PRO A 82 -5.70 -12.01 5.14
CA PRO A 82 -4.76 -12.56 4.18
C PRO A 82 -3.57 -11.63 3.89
N PHE A 83 -3.78 -10.32 3.94
CA PHE A 83 -2.75 -9.31 3.72
C PHE A 83 -1.78 -9.24 4.90
N TRP A 84 -2.29 -9.25 6.14
CA TRP A 84 -1.45 -9.27 7.35
C TRP A 84 -0.63 -10.54 7.43
N ALA A 85 -1.26 -11.70 7.20
CA ALA A 85 -0.57 -13.00 7.16
C ALA A 85 0.53 -12.99 6.10
N ARG A 86 0.25 -12.48 4.90
CA ARG A 86 1.27 -12.43 3.84
C ARG A 86 2.43 -11.50 4.17
N ALA A 87 2.16 -10.35 4.78
CA ALA A 87 3.19 -9.43 5.21
C ALA A 87 4.09 -10.05 6.29
N GLU A 88 3.51 -10.80 7.23
CA GLU A 88 4.25 -11.56 8.24
C GLU A 88 5.15 -12.63 7.59
N GLU A 89 4.58 -13.47 6.71
CA GLU A 89 5.32 -14.54 6.02
C GLU A 89 6.53 -14.03 5.22
N THR A 90 6.38 -12.87 4.59
CA THR A 90 7.41 -12.28 3.74
C THR A 90 8.39 -11.39 4.51
N GLY A 91 8.10 -11.07 5.78
CA GLY A 91 8.84 -10.08 6.55
C GLY A 91 8.73 -8.65 6.00
N ALA A 92 7.66 -8.36 5.25
CA ALA A 92 7.46 -7.06 4.63
C ALA A 92 7.26 -5.95 5.67
N ILE A 93 7.87 -4.79 5.44
CA ILE A 93 7.66 -3.61 6.28
C ILE A 93 6.31 -2.99 5.94
N LEU A 94 5.42 -2.89 6.93
CA LEU A 94 4.17 -2.14 6.82
C LEU A 94 4.33 -0.82 7.54
N PHE A 95 4.43 0.27 6.77
CA PHE A 95 4.56 1.61 7.33
C PHE A 95 3.19 2.31 7.35
N LEU A 96 2.66 2.54 8.54
CA LEU A 96 1.39 3.24 8.72
C LEU A 96 1.62 4.76 8.67
N HIS A 97 1.26 5.40 7.57
CA HIS A 97 1.31 6.86 7.44
C HIS A 97 -0.06 7.46 7.83
N PRO A 98 -0.13 8.29 8.88
CA PRO A 98 -1.38 8.90 9.29
C PRO A 98 -1.93 9.81 8.19
N PHE A 99 -3.23 9.68 7.91
CA PHE A 99 -3.98 10.59 7.07
C PHE A 99 -4.95 11.39 7.92
N GLY A 100 -4.74 12.72 7.99
CA GLY A 100 -5.70 13.73 8.42
C GLY A 100 -6.15 13.64 9.88
N CYS A 101 -6.15 14.78 10.59
CA CYS A 101 -6.92 14.88 11.83
C CYS A 101 -8.38 14.51 11.53
N THR A 102 -8.94 13.54 12.24
CA THR A 102 -10.39 13.39 12.35
C THR A 102 -10.92 14.65 13.06
N SER A 103 -11.22 15.71 12.32
CA SER A 103 -12.05 16.78 12.88
C SER A 103 -13.46 16.21 13.00
N THR A 104 -13.78 15.66 14.17
CA THR A 104 -15.17 15.51 14.59
C THR A 104 -15.74 16.92 14.65
N SER A 105 -16.53 17.30 13.66
CA SER A 105 -17.40 18.46 13.77
C SER A 105 -18.50 18.05 14.75
N GLY A 106 -18.31 18.41 16.02
CA GLY A 106 -19.37 18.48 17.02
C GLY A 106 -19.94 19.89 17.06
#